data_AF-A0A520MCV2-F1
#
_entry.id   AF-A0A520MCV2-F1
#
_cell.length_a   1.000
_cell.length_b   1.000
_cell.length_c   1.000
_cell.angle_alpha   90.00
_cell.angle_beta   90.00
_cell.angle_gamma   90.00
#
_symmetry.space_group_name_H-M   'P 1'
#
loop_
_entity.id
_entity.type
_entity.pdbx_description
1 polymer ?
#
loop_
_entity_poly.entity_id
_entity_poly.type
_entity_poly.pdbx_seq_one_letter_code
_entity_poly.pdbx_strand_id
1 'polypeptide(L)'
;MSFSQYYQHYLTLHQNKSNRRLHVIGQCCTISYVILVVYFEIWLLLVLSPLVVYPFAWSGHYFFEKNTPAAFSNPLWAKLCDWIMLKDILIGKIPA
;
A
#
# COMPACT_ATOMS: atom_id res chain seq x y z
N MET A 1 12.03 -17.88 0.54
CA MET A 1 12.04 -16.67 -0.31
C MET A 1 12.69 -15.55 0.48
N SER A 2 13.66 -14.83 -0.08
CA SER A 2 14.22 -13.63 0.57
C SER A 2 13.27 -12.44 0.43
N PHE A 3 13.43 -11.41 1.26
CA PHE A 3 12.61 -10.19 1.17
C PHE A 3 12.72 -9.51 -0.20
N SER A 4 13.94 -9.45 -0.76
CA SER A 4 14.16 -8.91 -2.11
C SER A 4 13.40 -9.70 -3.18
N GLN A 5 13.44 -11.03 -3.13
CA GLN A 5 12.65 -11.87 -4.03
C GLN A 5 11.15 -11.60 -3.88
N TYR A 6 10.68 -11.45 -2.65
CA TYR A 6 9.28 -11.15 -2.39
C TYR A 6 8.89 -9.78 -2.94
N TYR A 7 9.74 -8.76 -2.81
CA TYR A 7 9.48 -7.46 -3.40
C TYR A 7 9.40 -7.52 -4.93
N GLN A 8 10.29 -8.29 -5.58
CA GLN A 8 10.19 -8.50 -7.03
C GLN A 8 8.86 -9.17 -7.41
N HIS A 9 8.45 -10.21 -6.69
CA HIS A 9 7.14 -10.84 -6.90
C HIS A 9 5.98 -9.87 -6.62
N TYR A 10 6.06 -9.08 -5.55
CA TYR A 10 5.07 -8.06 -5.20
C TYR A 10 4.88 -7.08 -6.36
N LEU A 11 5.96 -6.59 -6.99
CA LEU A 11 5.85 -5.71 -8.16
C LEU A 11 5.18 -6.39 -9.35
N THR A 12 5.31 -7.71 -9.53
CA THR A 12 4.57 -8.44 -10.59
C THR A 12 3.05 -8.42 -10.39
N LEU A 13 2.58 -8.19 -9.17
CA LEU A 13 1.15 -8.03 -8.86
C LEU A 13 0.65 -6.58 -9.03
N HIS A 14 1.55 -5.65 -9.35
CA HIS A 14 1.28 -4.21 -9.46
C HIS A 14 1.81 -3.64 -10.78
N GLN A 15 1.45 -4.25 -11.92
CA GLN A 15 1.93 -3.83 -13.24
C GLN A 15 1.15 -2.62 -13.79
N ASN A 16 -0.12 -2.47 -13.42
CA ASN A 16 -0.97 -1.40 -13.86
C ASN A 16 -0.67 -0.08 -13.12
N LYS A 17 -0.52 1.02 -13.88
CA LYS A 17 -0.29 2.37 -13.33
C LYS A 17 -1.42 2.84 -12.41
N SER A 18 -2.68 2.58 -12.79
CA SER A 18 -3.84 2.97 -11.99
C SER A 18 -3.87 2.24 -10.64
N ASN A 19 -3.48 0.96 -10.61
CA ASN A 19 -3.34 0.20 -9.37
C ASN A 19 -2.29 0.82 -8.45
N ARG A 20 -1.06 1.04 -8.95
CA ARG A 20 0.00 1.67 -8.15
C ARG A 20 -0.38 3.08 -7.66
N ARG A 21 -1.05 3.88 -8.48
CA ARG A 21 -1.56 5.20 -8.07
C ARG A 21 -2.60 5.11 -6.96
N LEU A 22 -3.50 4.13 -6.99
CA LEU A 22 -4.44 3.90 -5.90
C LEU A 22 -3.72 3.54 -4.61
N HIS A 23 -2.66 2.73 -4.66
CA HIS A 23 -1.82 2.47 -3.49
C HIS A 23 -1.18 3.75 -2.95
N VAL A 24 -0.63 4.59 -3.83
CA VAL A 24 -0.05 5.89 -3.43
C VAL A 24 -1.11 6.77 -2.76
N ILE A 25 -2.29 6.91 -3.36
CA ILE A 25 -3.41 7.68 -2.78
C ILE A 25 -3.80 7.11 -1.41
N GLY A 26 -3.97 5.78 -1.31
CA GLY A 26 -4.31 5.12 -0.05
C GLY A 26 -3.26 5.31 1.04
N GLN A 27 -1.97 5.36 0.69
CA GLN A 27 -0.90 5.66 1.64
C GLN A 27 -0.90 7.14 2.06
N CYS A 28 -1.13 8.08 1.14
CA CYS A 28 -1.31 9.49 1.49
C CYS A 28 -2.52 9.70 2.42
N CYS A 29 -3.64 9.02 2.17
CA CYS A 29 -4.80 9.02 3.06
C CYS A 29 -4.48 8.42 4.43
N THR A 30 -3.74 7.30 4.48
CA THR A 30 -3.28 6.70 5.74
C THR A 30 -2.40 7.66 6.55
N ILE A 31 -1.44 8.32 5.91
CA ILE A 31 -0.58 9.32 6.57
C ILE A 31 -1.42 10.49 7.09
N SER A 32 -2.31 11.04 6.26
CA SER A 32 -3.19 12.15 6.65
C SER A 32 -4.08 11.77 7.83
N TYR A 33 -4.64 10.56 7.81
CA TYR A 33 -5.42 10.00 8.91
C TYR A 33 -4.61 9.94 10.21
N VAL A 34 -3.39 9.39 10.17
CA VAL A 34 -2.53 9.31 11.36
C VAL A 34 -2.19 10.71 11.89
N ILE A 35 -1.87 11.67 11.02
CA ILE A 35 -1.61 13.06 11.42
C ILE A 35 -2.82 13.65 12.14
N LEU A 36 -4.04 13.48 11.61
CA LEU A 36 -5.26 13.98 12.23
C LEU A 36 -5.53 13.31 13.58
N VAL A 37 -5.38 11.99 13.68
CA VAL A 37 -5.58 11.26 14.94
C VAL A 37 -4.62 11.76 16.03
N VAL A 38 -3.35 11.97 15.68
CA VAL A 38 -2.34 12.52 16.60
C VAL A 38 -2.67 13.97 16.97
N TYR A 39 -3.03 14.80 16.00
CA TYR A 39 -3.35 16.21 16.21
C TYR A 39 -4.56 16.43 17.13
N PHE A 40 -5.58 15.59 17.02
CA PHE A 40 -6.77 15.64 17.89
C PHE A 40 -6.66 14.77 19.14
N GLU A 41 -5.51 14.13 19.39
CA GLU A 41 -5.24 13.27 20.55
C GLU A 41 -6.23 12.09 20.72
N ILE A 42 -6.83 11.61 19.63
CA ILE A 42 -7.83 10.53 19.65
C ILE A 42 -7.13 9.16 19.52
N TRP A 43 -6.18 8.88 20.42
CA TRP A 43 -5.21 7.77 20.31
C TRP A 43 -5.81 6.41 19.99
N LEU A 44 -7.01 6.11 20.49
CA LEU A 44 -7.71 4.85 20.22
C LEU A 44 -7.91 4.59 18.71
N LEU A 45 -8.06 5.65 17.91
CA LEU A 45 -8.26 5.56 16.47
C LEU A 45 -7.00 5.13 15.70
N LEU A 46 -5.81 5.15 16.31
CA LEU A 46 -4.58 4.67 15.66
C LEU A 46 -4.67 3.19 15.27
N VAL A 47 -5.46 2.38 16.00
CA VAL A 47 -5.67 0.96 15.70
C VAL A 47 -6.30 0.72 14.32
N LEU A 48 -7.06 1.70 13.80
CA LEU A 48 -7.71 1.61 12.50
C LEU A 48 -6.80 2.05 11.34
N SER A 49 -5.62 2.61 11.62
CA SER A 49 -4.70 3.08 10.58
C SER A 49 -4.36 2.02 9.52
N PRO A 50 -4.20 0.70 9.83
CA PRO A 50 -3.93 -0.29 8.79
C PRO A 50 -5.09 -0.48 7.80
N LEU A 51 -6.32 -0.14 8.20
CA LEU A 51 -7.52 -0.36 7.39
C LEU A 51 -7.74 0.73 6.33
N VAL A 52 -7.17 1.92 6.54
CA VAL A 52 -7.40 3.10 5.69
C VAL A 52 -6.96 2.88 4.25
N VAL A 53 -5.88 2.12 4.03
CA VAL A 53 -5.32 1.87 2.69
C VAL A 53 -6.14 0.86 1.88
N TYR A 54 -6.83 -0.08 2.54
CA TYR A 54 -7.48 -1.22 1.88
C TYR A 54 -8.52 -0.87 0.82
N PRO A 55 -9.46 0.08 1.01
CA PRO A 55 -10.40 0.42 -0.05
C PRO A 55 -9.71 0.88 -1.34
N PHE A 56 -8.57 1.54 -1.25
CA PHE A 56 -7.81 1.98 -2.41
C PHE A 56 -7.03 0.82 -3.05
N ALA A 57 -6.22 0.12 -2.24
CA ALA A 57 -5.37 -0.97 -2.71
C ALA A 57 -6.20 -2.11 -3.33
N TRP A 58 -7.26 -2.54 -2.66
CA TRP A 58 -8.10 -3.64 -3.14
C TRP A 58 -8.89 -3.26 -4.38
N SER A 59 -9.36 -2.02 -4.48
CA SER A 59 -9.99 -1.53 -5.73
C SER A 59 -9.00 -1.60 -6.90
N GLY A 60 -7.75 -1.22 -6.66
CA GLY A 60 -6.66 -1.37 -7.62
C GLY A 60 -6.50 -2.81 -8.11
N HIS A 61 -6.38 -3.74 -7.18
CA HIS A 61 -6.22 -5.17 -7.48
C HIS A 61 -7.43 -5.77 -8.20
N TYR A 62 -8.66 -5.48 -7.77
CA TYR A 62 -9.84 -6.12 -8.33
C TYR A 62 -10.29 -5.52 -9.67
N PHE A 63 -10.20 -4.19 -9.85
CA PHE A 63 -10.66 -3.54 -11.08
C PHE A 63 -9.59 -3.48 -12.17
N PHE A 64 -8.32 -3.29 -11.81
CA PHE A 64 -7.25 -3.05 -12.79
C PHE A 64 -6.35 -4.26 -13.00
N GLU A 65 -5.84 -4.88 -11.93
CA GLU A 65 -4.94 -6.03 -12.05
C GLU A 65 -5.68 -7.36 -12.24
N LYS A 66 -6.92 -7.45 -11.73
CA LYS A 66 -7.73 -8.67 -11.66
C LYS A 66 -6.99 -9.82 -10.99
N ASN A 67 -6.26 -9.53 -9.92
CA ASN A 67 -5.51 -10.51 -9.14
C ASN A 67 -5.85 -10.44 -7.64
N THR A 68 -5.31 -11.39 -6.88
CA THR A 68 -5.50 -11.46 -5.44
C THR A 68 -4.43 -10.63 -4.72
N PRO A 69 -4.79 -9.72 -3.79
CA PRO A 69 -3.83 -8.95 -3.02
C PRO A 69 -2.82 -9.82 -2.27
N ALA A 70 -1.54 -9.44 -2.34
CA ALA A 70 -0.43 -10.13 -1.66
C ALA A 70 -0.60 -10.20 -0.12
N ALA A 71 -1.41 -9.29 0.44
CA ALA A 71 -1.73 -9.23 1.86
C ALA A 71 -2.41 -10.51 2.39
N PHE A 72 -3.11 -11.25 1.53
CA PHE A 72 -3.71 -12.53 1.93
C PHE A 72 -2.70 -13.67 2.13
N SER A 73 -1.49 -13.55 1.56
CA SER A 73 -0.44 -14.56 1.72
C SER A 73 0.54 -14.22 2.83
N ASN A 74 1.00 -12.97 2.88
CA ASN A 74 1.91 -12.50 3.92
C ASN A 74 1.66 -11.01 4.19
N PRO A 75 0.77 -10.66 5.14
CA PRO A 75 0.31 -9.29 5.33
C PRO A 75 1.42 -8.33 5.74
N LEU A 76 2.36 -8.77 6.60
CA LEU A 76 3.46 -7.94 7.07
C LEU A 76 4.43 -7.60 5.93
N TRP A 77 4.84 -8.61 5.15
CA TRP A 77 5.75 -8.37 4.03
C TRP A 77 5.07 -7.59 2.91
N ALA A 78 3.79 -7.86 2.64
CA ALA A 78 3.01 -7.08 1.68
C ALA A 78 2.96 -5.59 2.08
N LYS A 79 2.73 -5.29 3.37
CA LYS A 79 2.68 -3.90 3.83
C LYS A 79 4.05 -3.21 3.78
N LEU A 80 5.12 -3.92 4.11
CA LEU A 80 6.49 -3.40 3.94
C LEU A 80 6.80 -3.11 2.47
N CYS A 81 6.42 -4.00 1.55
CA CYS A 81 6.59 -3.81 0.12
C CYS A 81 5.77 -2.64 -0.42
N ASP A 82 4.57 -2.42 0.10
CA ASP A 82 3.72 -1.28 -0.25
C ASP A 82 4.41 0.06 0.09
N TRP A 83 5.07 0.15 1.25
CA TRP A 83 5.90 1.30 1.60
C TRP A 83 7.14 1.46 0.73
N ILE A 84 7.81 0.36 0.37
CA ILE A 84 8.98 0.39 -0.51
C ILE A 84 8.57 0.81 -1.93
N MET A 85 7.44 0.32 -2.42
CA MET A 85 6.87 0.71 -3.71
C MET A 85 6.58 2.22 -3.73
N LEU A 86 5.94 2.75 -2.67
CA LEU A 86 5.74 4.20 -2.53
C LEU A 86 7.08 4.95 -2.59
N LYS A 87 8.08 4.53 -1.81
CA LYS A 87 9.41 5.14 -1.82
C LYS A 87 10.05 5.11 -3.21
N ASP A 88 10.02 3.95 -3.88
CA ASP A 88 10.62 3.75 -5.20
C ASP A 88 9.90 4.58 -6.28
N ILE A 89 8.59 4.81 -6.15
CA ILE A 89 7.82 5.76 -6.98
C ILE A 89 8.29 7.20 -6.72
N LEU A 90 8.39 7.61 -5.45
CA LEU A 90 8.76 8.98 -5.07
C LEU A 90 10.17 9.38 -5.54
N ILE A 91 11.11 8.43 -5.53
CA ILE A 91 12.48 8.65 -6.02
C ILE A 91 12.64 8.35 -7.52
N GLY A 92 11.55 8.05 -8.23
CA GLY A 92 11.54 7.84 -9.68
C GLY A 92 12.18 6.53 -10.17
N LYS A 93 12.38 5.54 -9.29
CA LYS A 93 12.89 4.21 -9.70
C LYS A 93 11.86 3.42 -10.49
N ILE A 94 10.58 3.59 -10.18
CA ILE A 94 9.45 2.97 -10.89
C ILE A 94 8.35 4.01 -11.11
N PRO A 95 7.54 3.89 -12.17
CA PRO A 95 6.42 4.81 -12.39
C PRO A 95 5.31 4.59 -11.35
N ALA A 96 4.58 5.66 -11.03
CA ALA A 96 3.24 5.57 -10.44
C ALA A 96 2.27 4.98 -11.47
#